data_AF-A0A660N845-F1
#
_entry.id   AF-A0A660N845-F1
#
_cell.length_a   1.000
_cell.length_b   1.000
_cell.length_c   1.000
_cell.angle_alpha   90.00
_cell.angle_beta   90.00
_cell.angle_gamma   90.00
#
_symmetry.space_group_name_H-M   'P 1'
#
loop_
_entity.id
_entity.type
_entity.pdbx_description
1 polymer ?
#
loop_
_entity_poly.entity_id
_entity_poly.type
_entity_poly.pdbx_seq_one_letter_code
_entity_poly.pdbx_strand_id
1 'polypeptide(L)' 'MVFFWRKKESRAEPVMIENGVDEALLTAILNQNVITRDDLLQIPTVRLCIDLLAGIVSGLPIKLYRLKNGKVEEKE' A
#
# COMPACT_ATOMS: atom_id res chain seq x y z
N MET A 1 -12.79 -46.22 31.32
CA MET A 1 -12.64 -44.85 31.88
C MET A 1 -11.40 -44.24 31.25
N VAL A 2 -11.55 -43.46 30.18
CA VAL A 2 -10.43 -42.76 29.52
C VAL A 2 -10.70 -41.27 29.61
N PHE A 3 -9.95 -40.63 30.50
CA PHE A 3 -10.10 -39.23 30.87
C PHE A 3 -9.57 -38.36 29.72
N PHE A 4 -10.48 -37.87 28.87
CA PHE A 4 -10.16 -37.01 27.73
C PHE A 4 -9.67 -35.64 28.24
N TRP A 5 -8.36 -35.48 28.39
CA TRP A 5 -7.74 -34.18 28.63
C TRP A 5 -7.84 -33.35 27.35
N ARG A 6 -8.96 -32.64 27.17
CA ARG A 6 -9.07 -31.57 26.17
C ARG A 6 -8.14 -30.43 26.60
N LYS A 7 -7.01 -30.26 25.90
CA LYS A 7 -6.25 -29.01 25.96
C LYS A 7 -7.22 -27.87 25.62
N LYS A 8 -7.35 -26.91 26.52
CA LYS A 8 -8.13 -25.69 26.29
C LYS A 8 -7.37 -24.85 25.28
N GLU A 9 -7.88 -24.74 24.05
CA GLU A 9 -7.31 -23.83 23.05
C GLU A 9 -7.50 -22.38 23.52
N SER A 10 -6.39 -21.63 23.61
CA SER A 10 -6.41 -20.19 23.81
C SER A 10 -6.70 -19.55 22.47
N ARG A 11 -7.99 -19.42 22.13
CA ARG A 11 -8.41 -18.60 21.00
C ARG A 11 -8.22 -17.13 21.38
N ALA A 12 -7.65 -16.34 20.47
CA ALA A 12 -7.59 -14.90 20.63
C ALA A 12 -8.99 -14.38 21.00
N GLU A 13 -9.03 -13.50 22.00
CA GLU A 13 -10.28 -12.84 22.39
C GLU A 13 -10.84 -12.11 21.17
N PRO A 14 -12.17 -12.11 20.95
CA PRO A 14 -12.74 -11.34 19.87
C PRO A 14 -12.28 -9.89 20.08
N VAL A 15 -11.45 -9.39 19.15
CA VAL A 15 -11.18 -7.96 19.08
C VAL A 15 -12.54 -7.35 18.80
N MET A 16 -13.14 -6.77 19.83
CA MET A 16 -14.31 -5.92 19.70
C MET A 16 -13.79 -4.69 18.96
N ILE A 17 -13.75 -4.77 17.63
CA ILE A 17 -13.51 -3.62 16.78
C ILE A 17 -14.72 -2.74 17.06
N GLU A 18 -14.56 -1.68 17.85
CA GLU A 18 -15.62 -0.70 18.04
C GLU A 18 -16.05 -0.24 16.64
N ASN A 19 -17.31 -0.54 16.31
CA ASN A 19 -17.88 -0.70 14.96
C ASN A 19 -17.78 0.53 14.02
N GLY A 20 -17.05 1.58 14.37
CA GLY A 20 -16.98 2.80 13.57
C GLY A 20 -16.08 2.73 12.34
N VAL A 21 -14.95 2.02 12.41
CA VAL A 21 -13.94 2.03 11.33
C VAL A 21 -14.27 1.00 10.24
N ASP A 22 -14.70 -0.20 10.64
CA ASP A 22 -15.01 -1.27 9.69
C ASP A 22 -16.31 -1.00 8.92
N GLU A 23 -17.35 -0.45 9.53
CA GLU A 23 -18.61 -0.17 8.84
C GLU A 23 -18.44 0.92 7.77
N ALA A 24 -17.64 1.96 8.03
CA ALA A 24 -17.31 2.99 7.05
C ALA A 24 -16.49 2.43 5.88
N LEU A 25 -15.50 1.56 6.15
CA LEU A 25 -14.70 0.89 5.12
C LEU A 25 -15.52 -0.11 4.30
N LEU A 26 -16.35 -0.94 4.96
CA LEU A 26 -17.28 -1.85 4.29
C LEU A 26 -18.28 -1.08 3.42
N THR A 27 -18.83 0.02 3.91
CA THR A 27 -19.76 0.86 3.15
C THR A 27 -19.06 1.52 1.96
N ALA A 28 -17.82 1.96 2.10
CA ALA A 28 -17.02 2.50 1.00
C ALA A 28 -16.71 1.45 -0.08
N ILE A 29 -16.40 0.21 0.32
CA ILE A 29 -16.20 -0.92 -0.60
C ILE A 29 -17.51 -1.30 -1.32
N LEU A 30 -18.63 -1.34 -0.59
CA LEU A 30 -19.93 -1.74 -1.11
C LEU A 30 -20.59 -0.68 -2.00
N ASN A 31 -20.37 0.62 -1.72
CA ASN A 31 -21.03 1.71 -2.45
C ASN A 31 -20.40 2.06 -3.80
N GLN A 32 -19.35 1.34 -4.26
CA GLN A 32 -18.73 1.54 -5.58
C GLN A 32 -18.54 3.04 -5.95
N ASN A 33 -18.20 3.87 -4.96
CA ASN A 33 -17.96 5.27 -5.22
C ASN A 33 -16.72 5.36 -6.10
N VAL A 34 -16.82 6.11 -7.21
CA VAL A 34 -15.69 6.39 -8.07
C VAL A 34 -14.72 7.25 -7.25
N ILE A 35 -13.70 6.62 -6.70
CA ILE A 35 -12.70 7.29 -5.86
C ILE A 35 -11.79 8.11 -6.78
N THR A 36 -11.68 9.40 -6.50
CA THR A 36 -10.79 10.28 -7.26
C THR A 36 -9.36 10.22 -6.70
N ARG A 37 -8.39 10.71 -7.47
CA ARG A 37 -6.99 10.78 -7.01
C ARG A 37 -6.87 11.61 -5.73
N ASP A 38 -7.60 12.72 -5.63
CA ASP A 38 -7.54 13.61 -4.48
C ASP A 38 -8.06 12.93 -3.22
N ASP A 39 -9.12 12.12 -3.34
CA ASP A 39 -9.65 11.30 -2.25
C ASP A 39 -8.63 10.26 -1.77
N LEU A 40 -7.96 9.56 -2.69
CA LEU A 40 -6.92 8.59 -2.34
C LEU A 40 -5.73 9.22 -1.62
N LEU A 41 -5.35 10.44 -2.00
CA LEU A 41 -4.25 11.18 -1.38
C LEU A 41 -4.56 11.66 0.04
N GLN A 42 -5.83 11.64 0.47
CA GLN A 42 -6.20 11.90 1.87
C GLN A 42 -5.88 10.72 2.79
N ILE A 43 -5.75 9.50 2.26
CA ILE A 43 -5.37 8.32 3.05
C ILE A 43 -3.86 8.40 3.36
N PRO A 44 -3.44 8.51 4.64
CA PRO A 44 -2.04 8.79 4.98
C PRO A 44 -1.06 7.71 4.50
N THR A 45 -1.45 6.44 4.59
CA THR A 45 -0.63 5.31 4.14
C THR A 45 -0.45 5.28 2.63
N VAL A 46 -1.49 5.59 1.86
CA VAL A 46 -1.43 5.67 0.39
C VAL A 46 -0.50 6.80 -0.03
N ARG A 47 -0.64 7.98 0.58
CA ARG A 47 0.22 9.12 0.30
C ARG A 47 1.69 8.84 0.59
N LEU A 48 1.97 8.24 1.75
CA LEU A 48 3.33 7.84 2.13
C LEU A 48 3.97 6.90 1.09
N CYS A 49 3.21 5.90 0.63
CA CYS A 49 3.69 4.97 -0.39
C CYS A 49 3.97 5.68 -1.72
N ILE A 50 3.10 6.59 -2.15
CA ILE A 50 3.28 7.36 -3.38
C ILE A 50 4.53 8.25 -3.29
N ASP A 51 4.69 8.98 -2.17
CA ASP A 51 5.83 9.87 -1.97
C ASP A 51 7.16 9.10 -1.94
N LEU A 52 7.17 7.90 -1.33
CA LEU A 52 8.34 7.01 -1.34
C LEU A 52 8.71 6.57 -2.77
N LEU A 53 7.74 6.10 -3.55
CA LEU A 53 7.98 5.65 -4.93
C LEU A 53 8.40 6.81 -5.83
N ALA A 54 7.74 7.96 -5.71
CA ALA A 54 8.09 9.16 -6.45
C ALA A 54 9.51 9.63 -6.12
N GLY A 55 9.87 9.61 -4.83
CA GLY A 55 11.23 9.89 -4.38
C GLY A 55 12.27 8.97 -5.01
N ILE A 56 12.02 7.66 -4.99
CA ILE A 56 12.92 6.67 -5.61
C ILE A 56 13.07 6.94 -7.11
N VAL A 57 11.97 7.06 -7.85
CA VAL A 57 11.99 7.25 -9.30
C VAL A 57 12.66 8.58 -9.68
N SER A 58 12.35 9.65 -8.97
CA SER A 58 12.94 10.98 -9.22
C SER A 58 14.44 11.05 -8.88
N GLY A 59 14.91 10.21 -7.95
CA GLY A 59 16.31 10.10 -7.58
C GLY A 59 17.15 9.27 -8.54
N LEU A 60 16.55 8.61 -9.54
CA LEU A 60 17.29 7.82 -10.52
C LEU A 60 18.09 8.76 -11.44
N PRO A 61 19.40 8.53 -11.63
CA PRO A 61 20.19 9.33 -12.55
C PRO A 61 19.74 9.09 -13.99
N ILE A 62 19.28 10.14 -14.65
CA ILE A 62 18.91 10.10 -16.07
C ILE A 62 20.13 10.51 -16.88
N LYS A 63 20.67 9.58 -17.67
CA LYS A 63 21.81 9.82 -18.56
C LYS A 63 21.32 9.91 -20.01
N LEU A 64 21.69 10.98 -20.70
CA LEU A 64 21.38 11.13 -22.12
C LEU A 64 22.56 10.63 -22.95
N TYR A 65 22.29 9.76 -23.92
CA TYR A 65 23.32 9.27 -24.83
C TYR A 65 23.06 9.77 -26.25
N ARG A 66 24.14 10.10 -26.97
CA ARG A 66 24.11 10.49 -28.38
C ARG A 66 25.10 9.64 -29.17
N LEU A 67 24.67 9.21 -30.36
CA LEU A 67 25.57 8.61 -31.35
C LEU A 67 26.23 9.70 -32.18
N LYS A 68 27.57 9.71 -32.22
CA LYS A 68 28.36 10.61 -33.07
C LYS A 68 29.53 9.84 -33.65
N ASN A 69 29.70 9.88 -34.98
CA ASN A 69 30.77 9.18 -35.71
C ASN A 69 30.92 7.68 -35.33
N GLY A 70 29.80 6.97 -35.12
CA GLY A 70 29.79 5.55 -34.77
C GLY A 70 30.16 5.22 -33.32
N LYS A 71 30.39 6.23 -32.46
CA LYS A 71 30.61 6.07 -31.02
C LYS A 71 29.44 6.62 -30.22
N VAL A 72 29.15 5.97 -29.10
CA VAL A 72 28.15 6.43 -28.13
C VAL A 72 28.84 7.37 -27.14
N GLU A 73 28.36 8.61 -27.05
CA GLU A 73 28.84 9.64 -26.14
C GLU A 73 27.73 9.95 -25.12
N GLU A 74 28.07 10.01 -23.83
CA GLU A 74 27.19 10.56 -22.79
C GLU A 74 27.15 12.08 -22.96
N LYS A 75 25.95 12.65 -23.03
CA LYS A 75 25.73 14.09 -23.12
C LYS A 75 25.49 14.61 -21.71
N GLU A 76 26.35 15.49 -21.25
CA GLU A 76 26.18 16.26 -20.00
C GLU A 76 24.86 17.05 -19.99
#